data_AF-A0A9W8BDJ8-F1
#
_entry.id   AF-A0A9W8BDJ8-F1
#
_cell.length_a   1.000
_cell.length_b   1.000
_cell.length_c   1.000
_cell.angle_alpha   90.00
_cell.angle_beta   90.00
_cell.angle_gamma   90.00
#
_symmetry.space_group_name_H-M   'P 1'
#
loop_
_entity.id
_entity.type
_entity.pdbx_description
1 polymer ?
#
loop_
_entity_poly.entity_id
_entity_poly.type
_entity_poly.pdbx_seq_one_letter_code
_entity_poly.pdbx_strand_id
1 'polypeptide(L)'
;MSAVAPRSMPTGQRNVVRSNDSASLWNCTLSPGWTQDEVQVLRKALMKFGVGNWMKIIESECLPGKTIAQMNLQTQRMLGQQSTAEFNGLHIDAFRVGELNSQKQGEGIKRKNNCIVNTGGKLGREEVENRRVKHREMFEVEQQVWKSIVLPRFDNPLVVLDRKRAELKALKVELDDVLALLARDAAGDVEQCAMLPAGTKRSRE
;
A
#
# COMPACT_ATOMS: atom_id res chain seq x y z
N MET A 1 -30.91 -44.01 12.64
CA MET A 1 -29.57 -43.79 13.23
C MET A 1 -29.29 -42.30 13.11
N SER A 2 -29.52 -41.54 14.19
CA SER A 2 -29.48 -40.07 14.19
C SER A 2 -28.04 -39.55 14.18
N ALA A 3 -27.75 -38.62 13.26
CA ALA A 3 -26.47 -37.94 13.16
C ALA A 3 -26.24 -37.07 14.40
N VAL A 4 -25.12 -37.30 15.09
CA VAL A 4 -24.68 -36.49 16.22
C VAL A 4 -24.12 -35.18 15.67
N ALA A 5 -24.81 -34.07 15.95
CA ALA A 5 -24.30 -32.73 15.63
C ALA A 5 -23.04 -32.43 16.46
N PRO A 6 -21.99 -31.80 15.87
CA PRO A 6 -20.78 -31.51 16.61
C PRO A 6 -21.03 -30.42 17.67
N ARG A 7 -20.85 -30.80 18.94
CA ARG A 7 -20.83 -29.86 20.07
C ARG A 7 -19.46 -29.17 20.14
N SER A 8 -19.41 -27.84 20.09
CA SER A 8 -18.24 -27.09 20.58
C SER A 8 -18.48 -26.68 22.03
N MET A 9 -17.56 -27.02 22.93
CA MET A 9 -17.57 -26.52 24.32
C MET A 9 -16.98 -25.10 24.44
N PRO A 10 -17.42 -24.33 25.46
CA PRO A 10 -16.88 -23.01 25.83
C PRO A 10 -15.51 -23.20 26.51
N THR A 11 -14.62 -22.23 26.72
CA THR A 11 -14.78 -20.82 27.07
C THR A 11 -13.46 -20.09 26.77
N GLY A 12 -13.54 -18.82 26.39
CA GLY A 12 -12.38 -17.95 26.18
C GLY A 12 -12.76 -16.82 25.25
N GLN A 13 -13.59 -15.91 25.75
CA GLN A 13 -14.12 -14.76 25.02
C GLN A 13 -13.07 -14.11 24.12
N ARG A 14 -13.29 -14.21 22.80
CA ARG A 14 -13.09 -13.14 21.81
C ARG A 14 -13.92 -13.50 20.56
N ASN A 15 -15.24 -13.52 20.71
CA ASN A 15 -16.14 -13.35 19.56
C ASN A 15 -16.11 -11.87 19.12
N VAL A 16 -14.93 -11.39 18.74
CA VAL A 16 -14.83 -10.25 17.84
C VAL A 16 -14.56 -10.88 16.49
N VAL A 17 -15.63 -11.26 15.80
CA VAL A 17 -15.54 -11.55 14.37
C VAL A 17 -15.12 -10.22 13.74
N ARG A 18 -13.81 -10.06 13.54
CA ARG A 18 -13.30 -8.93 12.78
C ARG A 18 -13.66 -9.20 11.33
N SER A 19 -14.03 -8.18 10.57
CA SER A 19 -14.29 -8.33 9.13
C SER A 19 -13.11 -8.93 8.34
N ASN A 20 -11.93 -9.01 8.96
CA ASN A 20 -10.76 -9.72 8.45
C ASN A 20 -10.79 -11.24 8.63
N ASP A 21 -11.72 -11.87 9.36
CA ASP A 21 -11.64 -13.32 9.70
C ASP A 21 -12.03 -14.29 8.58
N SER A 22 -12.35 -13.82 7.37
CA SER A 22 -12.59 -14.72 6.24
C SER A 22 -11.27 -15.29 5.70
N ALA A 23 -11.21 -16.61 5.51
CA ALA A 23 -10.01 -17.30 4.99
C ALA A 23 -9.56 -16.80 3.61
N SER A 24 -10.50 -16.31 2.78
CA SER A 24 -10.24 -15.68 1.49
C SER A 24 -9.71 -14.23 1.58
N LEU A 25 -10.05 -13.51 2.66
CA LEU A 25 -9.53 -12.16 2.90
C LEU A 25 -8.04 -12.18 3.28
N TRP A 26 -7.59 -13.19 4.04
CA TRP A 26 -6.22 -13.21 4.57
C TRP A 26 -5.10 -13.36 3.52
N ASN A 27 -5.40 -13.97 2.37
CA ASN A 27 -4.43 -14.12 1.27
C ASN A 27 -4.21 -12.82 0.49
N CYS A 28 -5.04 -11.80 0.69
CA CYS A 28 -4.93 -10.47 0.08
C CYS A 28 -5.06 -9.32 1.09
N THR A 29 -5.16 -9.58 2.40
CA THR A 29 -5.16 -8.52 3.41
C THR A 29 -3.77 -7.92 3.51
N LEU A 30 -3.64 -6.74 2.92
CA LEU A 30 -2.61 -5.75 3.20
C LEU A 30 -2.36 -5.69 4.72
N SER A 31 -1.09 -5.65 5.14
CA SER A 31 -0.82 -5.32 6.54
C SER A 31 -1.43 -3.95 6.86
N PRO A 32 -1.96 -3.71 8.07
CA PRO A 32 -2.56 -2.43 8.40
C PRO A 32 -1.64 -1.25 8.03
N GLY A 33 -2.18 -0.27 7.30
CA GLY A 33 -1.40 0.88 6.81
C GLY A 33 -0.60 0.63 5.52
N TRP A 34 -0.86 -0.47 4.80
CA TRP A 34 -0.35 -0.69 3.45
C TRP A 34 -1.43 -0.45 2.41
N THR A 35 -1.05 0.16 1.29
CA THR A 35 -1.87 0.18 0.06
C THR A 35 -1.41 -0.90 -0.91
N GLN A 36 -2.27 -1.27 -1.87
CA GLN A 36 -1.89 -2.23 -2.90
C GLN A 36 -0.70 -1.74 -3.73
N ASP A 37 -0.63 -0.43 -3.99
CA ASP A 37 0.48 0.18 -4.72
C ASP A 37 1.79 0.06 -3.95
N GLU A 38 1.78 0.35 -2.64
CA GLU A 38 2.95 0.16 -1.78
C GLU A 38 3.43 -1.30 -1.77
N VAL A 39 2.50 -2.26 -1.81
CA VAL A 39 2.86 -3.69 -1.89
C VAL A 39 3.52 -4.02 -3.22
N GLN A 40 3.02 -3.48 -4.35
CA GLN A 40 3.67 -3.65 -5.64
C GLN A 40 5.06 -2.99 -5.68
N VAL A 41 5.22 -1.84 -5.01
CA VAL A 41 6.52 -1.19 -4.87
C VAL A 41 7.47 -2.06 -4.03
N LEU A 42 7.01 -2.61 -2.91
CA LEU A 42 7.80 -3.52 -2.09
C LEU A 42 8.22 -4.76 -2.89
N ARG A 43 7.30 -5.37 -3.66
CA ARG A 43 7.60 -6.51 -4.55
C ARG A 43 8.74 -6.17 -5.51
N LYS A 44 8.64 -5.03 -6.22
CA LYS A 44 9.68 -4.55 -7.13
C LYS A 44 10.99 -4.27 -6.40
N ALA A 45 10.93 -3.71 -5.19
CA ALA A 45 12.11 -3.43 -4.38
C ALA A 45 12.83 -4.70 -3.92
N LEU A 46 12.08 -5.75 -3.54
CA LEU A 46 12.62 -7.07 -3.22
C LEU A 46 13.30 -7.73 -4.44
N MET A 47 12.70 -7.61 -5.62
CA MET A 47 13.33 -8.07 -6.86
C MET A 47 14.60 -7.27 -7.17
N LYS A 48 14.60 -5.95 -6.94
CA LYS A 48 15.74 -5.06 -7.24
C LYS A 48 16.91 -5.22 -6.28
N PHE A 49 16.65 -5.26 -4.98
CA PHE A 49 17.69 -5.22 -3.95
C PHE A 49 17.93 -6.56 -3.26
N GLY A 50 17.01 -7.51 -3.40
CA GLY A 50 17.03 -8.80 -2.72
C GLY A 50 16.29 -8.78 -1.38
N VAL A 51 15.75 -9.93 -0.98
CA VAL A 51 15.06 -10.08 0.31
C VAL A 51 16.04 -9.91 1.46
N GLY A 52 15.66 -9.19 2.52
CA GLY A 52 16.53 -8.96 3.68
C GLY A 52 17.45 -7.74 3.56
N ASN A 53 17.62 -7.17 2.36
CA ASN A 53 18.39 -5.95 2.14
C ASN A 53 17.57 -4.68 2.39
N TRP A 54 16.98 -4.59 3.59
CA TRP A 54 16.01 -3.54 3.95
C TRP A 54 16.60 -2.13 3.93
N MET A 55 17.88 -1.98 4.30
CA MET A 55 18.56 -0.67 4.29
C MET A 55 18.58 -0.06 2.88
N LYS A 56 18.89 -0.85 1.85
CA LYS A 56 18.88 -0.38 0.45
C LYS A 56 17.48 0.04 -0.01
N ILE A 57 16.44 -0.63 0.48
CA ILE A 57 15.05 -0.26 0.19
C ILE A 57 14.72 1.09 0.84
N ILE A 58 15.15 1.30 2.09
CA ILE A 58 14.96 2.57 2.81
C ILE A 58 15.71 3.71 2.12
N GLU A 59 17.00 3.50 1.80
CA GLU A 59 17.85 4.47 1.08
C GLU A 59 17.30 4.84 -0.30
N SER A 60 16.53 3.95 -0.93
CA SER A 60 15.87 4.24 -2.21
C SER A 60 14.63 5.13 -2.10
N GLU A 61 14.16 5.39 -0.87
CA GLU A 61 12.98 6.23 -0.56
C GLU A 61 11.69 5.82 -1.29
N CYS A 62 11.61 4.58 -1.76
CA CYS A 62 10.44 4.08 -2.49
C CYS A 62 9.25 3.73 -1.59
N LEU A 63 9.46 3.62 -0.27
CA LEU A 63 8.43 3.29 0.71
C LEU A 63 8.56 4.21 1.94
N PRO A 64 8.20 5.50 1.81
CA PRO A 64 8.36 6.47 2.88
C PRO A 64 7.56 6.08 4.12
N GLY A 65 8.18 6.22 5.29
CA GLY A 65 7.54 5.93 6.59
C GLY A 65 7.33 4.45 6.91
N LYS A 66 7.69 3.51 6.01
CA LYS A 66 7.62 2.08 6.28
C LYS A 66 8.87 1.60 7.02
N THR A 67 8.67 0.96 8.17
CA THR A 67 9.76 0.40 8.97
C THR A 67 10.21 -0.96 8.44
N ILE A 68 11.43 -1.38 8.81
CA ILE A 68 11.97 -2.71 8.48
C ILE A 68 11.01 -3.82 8.95
N ALA A 69 10.46 -3.69 10.15
CA ALA A 69 9.52 -4.67 10.69
C ALA A 69 8.23 -4.76 9.85
N GLN A 70 7.67 -3.62 9.43
CA GLN A 70 6.50 -3.58 8.56
C GLN A 70 6.79 -4.22 7.19
N MET A 71 7.94 -3.91 6.58
CA MET A 71 8.34 -4.51 5.30
C MET A 71 8.54 -6.02 5.41
N ASN A 72 9.17 -6.51 6.49
CA ASN A 72 9.37 -7.93 6.70
C ASN A 72 8.04 -8.67 6.91
N LEU A 73 7.12 -8.14 7.73
CA LEU A 73 5.79 -8.72 7.92
C LEU A 73 4.99 -8.76 6.62
N GLN A 74 5.04 -7.69 5.83
CA GLN A 74 4.39 -7.68 4.52
C GLN A 74 5.03 -8.70 3.58
N THR A 75 6.36 -8.85 3.59
CA THR A 75 7.08 -9.85 2.79
C THR A 75 6.68 -11.27 3.16
N GLN A 76 6.54 -11.60 4.45
CA GLN A 76 6.07 -12.91 4.92
C GLN A 76 4.68 -13.24 4.38
N ARG A 77 3.77 -12.25 4.36
CA ARG A 77 2.43 -12.40 3.77
C ARG A 77 2.52 -12.66 2.26
N MET A 78 3.33 -11.87 1.54
CA MET A 78 3.50 -12.04 0.09
C MET A 78 4.07 -13.42 -0.27
N LEU A 79 5.04 -13.91 0.51
CA LEU A 79 5.62 -15.24 0.32
C LEU A 79 4.69 -16.38 0.78
N GLY A 80 3.67 -16.09 1.58
CA GLY A 80 2.81 -17.12 2.16
C GLY A 80 3.50 -17.99 3.23
N GLN A 81 4.59 -17.51 3.84
CA GLN A 81 5.32 -18.22 4.89
C GLN A 81 5.98 -17.26 5.90
N GLN A 82 6.09 -17.70 7.15
CA GLN A 82 6.63 -16.84 8.23
C GLN A 82 8.15 -16.69 8.19
N SER A 83 8.87 -17.74 7.78
CA SER A 83 10.32 -17.69 7.69
C SER A 83 10.75 -17.06 6.36
N THR A 84 11.65 -16.09 6.40
CA THR A 84 12.25 -15.47 5.20
C THR A 84 13.74 -15.75 5.06
N ALA A 85 14.34 -16.49 6.01
CA ALA A 85 15.79 -16.69 6.10
C ALA A 85 16.40 -17.39 4.86
N GLU A 86 15.64 -18.31 4.27
CA GLU A 86 16.03 -19.05 3.05
C GLU A 86 16.01 -18.19 1.78
N PHE A 87 15.37 -17.01 1.82
CA PHE A 87 15.35 -16.06 0.71
C PHE A 87 16.32 -14.89 0.89
N ASN A 88 16.98 -14.80 2.05
CA ASN A 88 17.86 -13.68 2.36
C ASN A 88 18.97 -13.52 1.29
N GLY A 89 19.07 -12.32 0.73
CA GLY A 89 19.99 -11.96 -0.35
C GLY A 89 19.53 -12.35 -1.76
N LEU A 90 18.43 -13.09 -1.92
CA LEU A 90 17.94 -13.50 -3.25
C LEU A 90 17.03 -12.43 -3.86
N HIS A 91 17.20 -12.20 -5.16
CA HIS A 91 16.36 -11.32 -5.96
C HIS A 91 15.15 -12.10 -6.48
N ILE A 92 14.05 -12.10 -5.73
CA ILE A 92 12.88 -12.93 -6.06
C ILE A 92 11.62 -12.12 -6.23
N ASP A 93 10.71 -12.64 -7.06
CA ASP A 93 9.33 -12.20 -7.08
C ASP A 93 8.54 -12.90 -5.98
N ALA A 94 8.23 -12.15 -4.91
CA ALA A 94 7.56 -12.69 -3.73
C ALA A 94 6.18 -13.29 -4.02
N PHE A 95 5.43 -12.76 -5.00
CA PHE A 95 4.11 -13.28 -5.33
C PHE A 95 4.15 -14.65 -6.01
N ARG A 96 5.16 -14.90 -6.84
CA ARG A 96 5.33 -16.21 -7.47
C ARG A 96 5.56 -17.30 -6.43
N VAL A 97 6.36 -16.99 -5.41
CA VAL A 97 6.57 -17.90 -4.26
C VAL A 97 5.29 -18.06 -3.44
N GLY A 98 4.58 -16.95 -3.19
CA GLY A 98 3.28 -16.96 -2.50
C GLY A 98 2.23 -17.84 -3.16
N GLU A 99 2.11 -17.75 -4.48
CA GLU A 99 1.19 -18.56 -5.26
C GLU A 99 1.50 -20.06 -5.12
N LEU A 100 2.75 -20.47 -5.30
CA LEU A 100 3.17 -21.85 -5.08
C LEU A 100 2.94 -22.31 -3.63
N ASN A 101 3.26 -21.44 -2.66
CA ASN A 101 3.04 -21.74 -1.26
C ASN A 101 1.55 -21.81 -0.91
N SER A 102 0.66 -21.13 -1.62
CA SER A 102 -0.79 -21.22 -1.41
C SER A 102 -1.35 -22.59 -1.82
N GLN A 103 -0.75 -23.22 -2.83
CA GLN A 103 -1.16 -24.53 -3.34
C GLN A 103 -0.63 -25.71 -2.51
N LYS A 104 0.42 -25.49 -1.69
CA LYS A 104 0.97 -26.53 -0.81
C LYS A 104 -0.05 -26.96 0.25
N GLN A 105 -0.42 -28.24 0.20
CA GLN A 105 -1.28 -28.92 1.17
C GLN A 105 -0.64 -30.26 1.56
N GLY A 106 -0.92 -30.76 2.76
CA GLY A 106 -0.44 -32.07 3.23
C GLY A 106 -0.26 -32.13 4.74
N GLU A 107 -0.09 -33.33 5.28
CA GLU A 107 -0.02 -33.61 6.73
C GLU A 107 1.16 -32.89 7.44
N GLY A 108 2.22 -32.57 6.71
CA GLY A 108 3.39 -31.83 7.22
C GLY A 108 3.28 -30.30 7.14
N ILE A 109 2.25 -29.74 6.51
CA ILE A 109 2.11 -28.30 6.28
C ILE A 109 1.16 -27.70 7.31
N LYS A 110 1.73 -27.03 8.31
CA LYS A 110 0.96 -26.27 9.30
C LYS A 110 0.93 -24.80 8.91
N ARG A 111 -0.22 -24.16 9.10
CA ARG A 111 -0.44 -22.73 8.81
C ARG A 111 -0.86 -21.97 10.05
N LYS A 112 -0.38 -20.74 10.18
CA LYS A 112 -0.86 -19.75 11.16
C LYS A 112 -1.07 -18.44 10.42
N ASN A 113 -2.29 -17.91 10.48
CA ASN A 113 -2.71 -16.73 9.70
C ASN A 113 -2.44 -16.91 8.19
N ASN A 114 -2.83 -18.06 7.64
CA ASN A 114 -2.59 -18.51 6.26
C ASN A 114 -1.12 -18.66 5.81
N CYS A 115 -0.14 -18.22 6.59
CA CYS A 115 1.27 -18.42 6.31
C CYS A 115 1.73 -19.80 6.77
N ILE A 116 2.53 -20.48 5.95
CA ILE A 116 3.22 -21.72 6.33
C ILE A 116 4.15 -21.40 7.51
N VAL A 117 4.02 -22.20 8.58
CA VAL A 117 4.88 -22.11 9.76
C VAL A 117 5.84 -23.28 9.80
N ASN A 118 7.09 -23.01 10.17
CA ASN A 118 8.02 -24.07 10.53
C ASN A 118 7.62 -24.62 11.89
N THR A 119 7.22 -25.89 11.95
CA THR A 119 6.88 -26.57 13.21
C THR A 119 7.94 -27.55 13.68
N GLY A 120 9.06 -27.62 12.97
CA GLY A 120 10.27 -28.31 13.41
C GLY A 120 11.17 -27.41 14.25
N GLY A 121 12.34 -27.94 14.61
CA GLY A 121 13.39 -27.18 15.27
C GLY A 121 13.91 -26.01 14.41
N LYS A 122 14.75 -25.17 15.04
CA LYS A 122 15.49 -24.13 14.32
C LYS A 122 16.32 -24.78 13.22
N LEU A 123 16.12 -24.33 11.98
CA LEU A 123 16.90 -24.82 10.83
C LEU A 123 18.38 -24.57 11.09
N GLY A 124 19.20 -25.60 10.84
CA GLY A 124 20.65 -25.47 10.89
C GLY A 124 21.16 -24.53 9.79
N ARG A 125 22.35 -23.95 10.00
CA ARG A 125 22.96 -23.02 9.04
C ARG A 125 23.14 -23.65 7.65
N GLU A 126 23.56 -24.91 7.62
CA GLU A 126 23.76 -25.67 6.39
C GLU A 126 22.44 -25.94 5.65
N GLU A 127 21.38 -26.29 6.37
CA GLU A 127 20.07 -26.53 5.75
C GLU A 127 19.47 -25.24 5.17
N VAL A 128 19.65 -24.11 5.86
CA VAL A 128 19.25 -22.80 5.33
C VAL A 128 20.01 -22.48 4.05
N GLU A 129 21.31 -22.78 3.99
CA GLU A 129 22.11 -22.54 2.78
C GLU A 129 21.69 -23.46 1.63
N ASN A 130 21.48 -24.76 1.90
CA ASN A 130 20.99 -25.71 0.90
C ASN A 130 19.63 -25.29 0.34
N ARG A 131 18.73 -24.81 1.19
CA ARG A 131 17.43 -24.25 0.74
C ARG A 131 17.62 -22.97 -0.07
N ARG A 132 18.55 -22.10 0.33
CA ARG A 132 18.87 -20.88 -0.42
C ARG A 132 19.37 -21.20 -1.82
N VAL A 133 20.28 -22.17 -1.98
CA VAL A 133 20.79 -22.59 -3.30
C VAL A 133 19.64 -23.11 -4.17
N LYS A 134 18.78 -23.98 -3.64
CA LYS A 134 17.59 -24.46 -4.37
C LYS A 134 16.65 -23.33 -4.77
N HIS A 135 16.38 -22.40 -3.87
CA HIS A 135 15.51 -21.26 -4.14
C HIS A 135 16.14 -20.26 -5.12
N ARG A 136 17.47 -20.15 -5.12
CA ARG A 136 18.20 -19.38 -6.11
C ARG A 136 17.91 -19.92 -7.52
N GLU A 137 18.10 -21.22 -7.72
CA GLU A 137 17.87 -21.86 -9.01
C GLU A 137 16.41 -21.77 -9.47
N MET A 138 15.46 -21.85 -8.53
CA MET A 138 14.03 -21.86 -8.85
C MET A 138 13.39 -20.47 -9.02
N PHE A 139 13.85 -19.47 -8.27
CA PHE A 139 13.14 -18.20 -8.11
C PHE A 139 13.97 -16.95 -8.36
N GLU A 140 15.30 -17.07 -8.47
CA GLU A 140 16.14 -15.90 -8.71
C GLU A 140 15.79 -15.27 -10.06
N VAL A 141 15.48 -13.98 -10.00
CA VAL A 141 15.17 -13.16 -11.15
C VAL A 141 16.47 -12.85 -11.88
N GLU A 142 16.43 -12.93 -13.21
CA GLU A 142 17.59 -12.65 -14.05
C GLU A 142 18.17 -11.25 -13.80
N GLN A 143 19.49 -11.13 -13.90
CA GLN A 143 20.19 -9.88 -13.60
C GLN A 143 19.74 -8.69 -14.43
N GLN A 144 19.39 -8.93 -15.69
CA GLN A 144 18.91 -7.88 -16.57
C GLN A 144 17.58 -7.31 -16.09
N VAL A 145 16.68 -8.19 -15.64
CA VAL A 145 15.35 -7.81 -15.17
C VAL A 145 15.47 -6.93 -13.93
N TRP A 146 16.20 -7.33 -12.89
CA TRP A 146 16.25 -6.53 -11.66
C TRP A 146 17.02 -5.20 -11.82
N LYS A 147 17.99 -5.13 -12.73
CA LYS A 147 18.66 -3.86 -13.07
C LYS A 147 17.70 -2.88 -13.74
N SER A 148 16.82 -3.39 -14.62
CA SER A 148 15.85 -2.56 -15.34
C SER A 148 14.70 -2.03 -14.47
N ILE A 149 14.45 -2.61 -13.29
CA ILE A 149 13.39 -2.16 -12.39
C ILE A 149 13.65 -0.72 -11.92
N VAL A 150 12.75 0.19 -12.30
CA VAL A 150 12.70 1.57 -11.78
C VAL A 150 11.69 1.60 -10.65
N LEU A 151 12.14 2.05 -9.47
CA LEU A 151 11.27 2.23 -8.31
C LEU A 151 10.76 3.68 -8.29
N PRO A 152 9.48 3.91 -7.94
CA PRO A 152 8.98 5.25 -7.75
C PRO A 152 9.75 5.90 -6.60
N ARG A 153 10.22 7.13 -6.81
CA ARG A 153 10.75 7.96 -5.74
C ARG A 153 9.60 8.82 -5.25
N PHE A 154 9.32 8.74 -3.96
CA PHE A 154 8.39 9.67 -3.35
C PHE A 154 9.15 10.97 -3.08
N ASP A 155 8.60 12.08 -3.56
CA ASP A 155 9.12 13.41 -3.26
C ASP A 155 9.24 13.56 -1.74
N ASN A 156 10.36 14.11 -1.26
CA ASN A 156 10.56 14.38 0.16
C ASN A 156 9.32 15.10 0.73
N PRO A 157 8.73 14.63 1.84
CA PRO A 157 7.49 15.18 2.37
C PRO A 157 7.57 16.69 2.64
N LEU A 158 8.75 17.23 2.97
CA LEU A 158 8.95 18.67 3.11
C LEU A 158 8.81 19.39 1.76
N VAL A 159 9.39 18.84 0.69
CA VAL A 159 9.29 19.38 -0.67
C VAL A 159 7.84 19.33 -1.17
N VAL A 160 7.13 18.24 -0.88
CA VAL A 160 5.69 18.12 -1.21
C VAL A 160 4.87 19.16 -0.45
N LEU A 161 5.14 19.35 0.84
CA LEU A 161 4.46 20.35 1.67
C LEU A 161 4.72 21.76 1.16
N ASP A 162 5.95 22.09 0.81
CA ASP A 162 6.30 23.41 0.29
C ASP A 162 5.65 23.66 -1.08
N ARG A 163 5.62 22.66 -1.97
CA ARG A 163 4.87 22.73 -3.23
C ARG A 163 3.37 22.97 -2.98
N LYS A 164 2.77 22.22 -2.07
CA LYS A 164 1.34 22.36 -1.72
C LYS A 164 1.03 23.72 -1.09
N ARG A 165 1.92 24.27 -0.26
CA ARG A 165 1.80 25.63 0.29
C ARG A 165 1.85 26.68 -0.82
N ALA A 166 2.74 26.52 -1.79
CA ALA A 166 2.84 27.42 -2.94
C ALA A 166 1.58 27.36 -3.82
N GLU A 167 1.08 26.16 -4.14
CA GLU A 167 -0.18 25.95 -4.85
C GLU A 167 -1.36 26.63 -4.12
N LEU A 168 -1.46 26.44 -2.80
CA LEU A 168 -2.50 27.07 -1.99
C LEU A 168 -2.43 28.60 -2.02
N LYS A 169 -1.21 29.16 -2.02
CA LYS A 169 -1.00 30.61 -2.11
C LYS A 169 -1.45 31.14 -3.48
N ALA A 170 -1.13 30.43 -4.56
CA ALA A 170 -1.55 30.81 -5.91
C ALA A 170 -3.08 30.78 -6.07
N LEU A 171 -3.72 29.69 -5.62
CA LEU A 171 -5.18 29.56 -5.66
C LEU A 171 -5.90 30.62 -4.83
N LYS A 172 -5.31 31.07 -3.71
CA LYS A 172 -5.87 32.18 -2.93
C LYS A 172 -5.84 33.50 -3.70
N VAL A 173 -4.73 33.79 -4.38
CA VAL A 173 -4.63 35.00 -5.23
C VAL A 173 -5.65 34.94 -6.36
N GLU A 174 -5.75 33.80 -7.05
CA GLU A 174 -6.74 33.60 -8.11
C GLU A 174 -8.18 33.76 -7.60
N LEU A 175 -8.47 33.23 -6.40
CA LEU A 175 -9.77 33.40 -5.76
C LEU A 175 -10.07 34.87 -5.46
N ASP A 176 -9.11 35.61 -4.91
CA ASP A 176 -9.25 37.04 -4.61
C ASP A 176 -9.49 37.87 -5.89
N ASP A 177 -8.80 37.53 -6.98
CA ASP A 177 -8.99 38.18 -8.29
C ASP A 177 -10.39 37.90 -8.86
N VAL A 178 -10.86 36.65 -8.79
CA VAL A 178 -12.22 36.27 -9.23
C VAL A 178 -13.28 36.98 -8.37
N LEU A 179 -13.09 37.06 -7.05
CA LEU A 179 -14.00 37.80 -6.16
C LEU A 179 -14.02 39.29 -6.50
N ALA A 180 -12.87 39.88 -6.82
CA ALA A 180 -12.77 41.28 -7.23
C ALA A 180 -13.45 41.54 -8.58
N LEU A 181 -13.39 40.59 -9.53
CA LEU A 181 -14.12 40.67 -10.79
C LEU A 181 -15.63 40.61 -10.57
N LEU A 182 -16.11 39.61 -9.82
CA LEU A 182 -17.53 39.48 -9.48
C LEU A 182 -18.08 40.73 -8.76
N ALA A 183 -17.29 41.34 -7.87
CA ALA A 183 -17.67 42.57 -7.19
C ALA A 183 -17.78 43.77 -8.16
N ARG A 184 -16.92 43.86 -9.18
CA ARG A 184 -16.99 44.90 -10.22
C ARG A 184 -18.19 44.70 -11.12
N ASP A 185 -18.47 43.47 -11.54
CA ASP A 185 -19.63 43.14 -12.36
C ASP A 185 -20.93 43.46 -11.60
N ALA A 186 -20.99 43.09 -10.31
CA ALA A 186 -22.10 43.44 -9.43
C ALA A 186 -22.26 44.96 -9.21
N ALA A 187 -21.18 45.75 -9.24
CA ALA A 187 -21.24 47.20 -9.14
C ALA A 187 -21.62 47.88 -10.48
N GLY A 188 -21.20 47.32 -11.62
CA GLY A 188 -21.54 47.81 -12.95
C GLY A 188 -23.03 47.68 -13.29
N ASP A 189 -23.69 46.63 -12.79
CA ASP A 189 -25.14 46.46 -12.93
C ASP A 189 -25.96 47.50 -12.14
N VAL A 190 -25.39 48.14 -11.11
CA VAL A 190 -26.07 49.18 -10.32
C VAL A 190 -26.07 50.53 -11.03
N GLU A 191 -25.01 50.87 -11.78
CA GLU A 191 -24.94 52.15 -12.51
C GLU A 191 -25.86 52.20 -13.74
N GLN A 192 -26.10 51.07 -14.43
CA GLN A 192 -27.04 51.04 -15.55
C GLN A 192 -28.52 51.17 -15.12
N CYS A 193 -28.85 50.80 -13.88
CA CYS A 193 -30.21 50.94 -13.36
C CYS A 193 -30.56 52.38 -12.91
N ALA A 194 -29.57 53.26 -12.71
CA ALA A 194 -29.76 54.62 -12.21
C ALA A 194 -30.01 55.68 -13.31
N MET A 195 -29.94 55.31 -14.59
CA MET A 195 -30.00 56.26 -15.72
C MET A 195 -31.28 56.12 -16.57
N LEU A 196 -32.44 55.93 -15.93
CA LEU A 196 -33.73 56.16 -16.60
C LEU A 196 -34.12 57.65 -16.47
N PRO A 197 -34.19 58.42 -17.57
CA PRO A 197 -34.53 59.84 -17.50
C PRO A 197 -35.97 60.02 -17.01
N ALA A 198 -36.13 60.90 -16.01
CA ALA A 198 -37.41 61.29 -15.45
C ALA A 198 -38.37 61.76 -16.55
N GLY A 199 -39.51 61.07 -16.66
CA GLY A 199 -40.53 61.33 -17.65
C GLY A 199 -41.00 62.79 -17.67
N THR A 200 -41.05 63.33 -18.88
CA THR A 200 -41.57 64.66 -19.21
C THR A 200 -43.03 64.76 -18.72
N LYS A 201 -43.30 65.67 -17.78
CA LYS A 201 -44.68 66.04 -17.41
C LYS A 201 -45.35 66.65 -18.64
N ARG A 202 -46.34 65.94 -19.21
CA ARG A 202 -47.30 66.52 -20.14
C ARG A 202 -48.15 67.53 -19.38
N SER A 203 -48.03 68.80 -19.76
CA SER A 203 -48.98 69.85 -19.41
C SER A 203 -50.37 69.44 -19.88
N ARG A 204 -51.34 69.58 -18.98
CA ARG A 204 -52.76 69.64 -19.32
C ARG A 204 -53.19 71.08 -19.09
N GLU A 205 -54.06 71.53 -20.00
CA GLU A 205 -54.68 72.86 -20.14
C GLU A 205 -53.87 73.90 -20.92
#